data_AF-A0AAW5QAK1-F1
#
_entry.id   AF-A0AAW5QAK1-F1
#
_cell.length_a   1.000
_cell.length_b   1.000
_cell.length_c   1.000
_cell.angle_alpha   90.00
_cell.angle_beta   90.00
_cell.angle_gamma   90.00
#
_symmetry.space_group_name_H-M   'P 1'
#
loop_
_entity.id
_entity.type
_entity.pdbx_description
1 polymer ?
#
loop_
_entity_poly.entity_id
_entity_poly.type
_entity_poly.pdbx_seq_one_letter_code
_entity_poly.pdbx_strand_id
1 'polypeptide(L)' 'LIERIKSYGTWANLMKSTWIVVSNKSADSVYTHLRGAMDDSGWLFVVDISGQDRQGWLTKDTWEWIRKHV' A
#
# COMPACT_ATOMS: atom_id res chain seq x y z
N LEU A 1 -1.30 -5.29 -12.00
CA LEU A 1 -1.40 -4.77 -10.61
C LEU A 1 -0.11 -4.11 -10.11
N ILE A 2 1.04 -4.81 -10.03
CA ILE A 2 2.30 -4.28 -9.44
C ILE A 2 2.73 -2.94 -10.05
N GLU A 3 2.71 -2.81 -11.39
CA GLU A 3 3.07 -1.56 -12.06
C GLU A 3 2.19 -0.37 -11.64
N ARG A 4 0.88 -0.60 -11.41
CA ARG A 4 -0.03 0.44 -10.89
C ARG A 4 0.21 0.78 -9.42
N ILE A 5 0.75 -0.16 -8.63
CA ILE A 5 1.18 0.14 -7.25
C ILE A 5 2.45 0.99 -7.29
N LYS A 6 3.40 0.65 -8.16
CA LYS A 6 4.65 1.41 -8.28
C LYS A 6 4.45 2.82 -8.85
N SER A 7 3.39 3.04 -9.63
CA SER A 7 3.08 4.37 -10.19
C SER A 7 2.70 5.43 -9.14
N TYR A 8 2.48 5.05 -7.88
CA TYR A 8 2.32 6.00 -6.76
C TYR A 8 3.65 6.67 -6.36
N GLY A 9 4.78 6.27 -6.96
CA GLY A 9 6.09 6.86 -6.75
C GLY A 9 6.77 6.36 -5.48
N THR A 10 6.18 6.62 -4.33
CA THR A 10 6.69 6.18 -3.03
C THR A 10 5.87 5.00 -2.52
N TRP A 11 6.53 3.85 -2.35
CA TRP A 11 5.89 2.60 -1.91
C TRP A 11 6.88 1.68 -1.20
N ALA A 12 6.35 0.74 -0.42
CA ALA A 12 7.09 -0.39 0.14
C ALA A 12 6.33 -1.68 -0.10
N ASN A 13 7.06 -2.74 -0.46
CA ASN A 13 6.54 -4.09 -0.48
C ASN A 13 6.87 -4.78 0.84
N LEU A 14 5.84 -5.03 1.66
CA LEU A 14 6.00 -5.63 2.99
C LEU A 14 6.08 -7.16 2.91
N MET A 15 5.21 -7.73 2.07
CA MET A 15 5.04 -9.17 1.85
C MET A 15 4.59 -9.40 0.41
N LYS A 16 4.52 -10.66 -0.03
CA LYS A 16 4.13 -11.03 -1.42
C LYS A 16 2.90 -10.28 -1.95
N SER A 17 1.87 -10.08 -1.12
CA SER A 17 0.61 -9.42 -1.50
C SER A 17 0.25 -8.22 -0.60
N THR A 18 1.21 -7.68 0.15
CA THR A 18 0.96 -6.55 1.06
C THR A 18 1.90 -5.40 0.73
N TRP A 19 1.31 -4.25 0.43
CA TRP A 19 2.02 -3.08 -0.05
C TRP A 19 1.56 -1.85 0.73
N ILE A 20 2.47 -0.92 0.96
CA ILE A 20 2.14 0.44 1.38
C ILE A 20 2.49 1.37 0.22
N VAL A 21 1.61 2.33 -0.06
CA VAL A 21 1.86 3.43 -1.00
C VAL A 21 1.65 4.75 -0.26
N VAL A 22 2.41 5.78 -0.61
CA VAL A 22 2.18 7.15 -0.14
C VAL A 22 1.40 7.89 -1.21
N SER A 23 0.23 8.41 -0.85
CA SER A 23 -0.63 9.14 -1.77
C SER A 23 -1.49 10.16 -1.02
N ASN A 24 -1.88 11.21 -1.73
CA ASN A 24 -2.92 12.16 -1.28
C ASN A 24 -4.33 11.75 -1.75
N LYS A 25 -4.48 10.56 -2.34
CA LYS A 25 -5.77 10.02 -2.80
C LYS A 25 -6.46 9.28 -1.66
N SER A 26 -7.79 9.28 -1.67
CA SER A 26 -8.58 8.48 -0.74
C SER A 26 -8.39 6.97 -0.99
N ALA A 27 -8.67 6.15 0.02
CA ALA A 27 -8.67 4.70 -0.11
C ALA A 27 -9.57 4.21 -1.27
N ASP A 28 -10.74 4.83 -1.46
CA ASP A 28 -11.66 4.54 -2.57
C ASP A 28 -11.06 4.85 -3.96
N SER A 29 -10.38 5.99 -4.10
CA SER A 29 -9.68 6.34 -5.34
C SER A 29 -8.52 5.40 -5.64
N VAL A 30 -7.79 4.96 -4.60
CA VAL A 30 -6.72 3.96 -4.74
C VAL A 30 -7.29 2.60 -5.13
N TYR A 31 -8.37 2.16 -4.46
CA TYR A 31 -9.10 0.94 -4.79
C TYR A 31 -9.54 0.95 -6.26
N THR A 32 -10.23 2.00 -6.70
CA THR A 32 -10.73 2.13 -8.08
C THR A 32 -9.59 2.03 -9.11
N HIS A 33 -8.48 2.72 -8.84
CA HIS A 33 -7.31 2.68 -9.72
C HIS A 33 -6.67 1.29 -9.77
N LEU A 34 -6.52 0.60 -8.64
CA LEU A 34 -5.89 -0.73 -8.59
C LEU A 34 -6.81 -1.83 -9.12
N ARG A 35 -8.10 -1.80 -8.78
CA ARG A 35 -9.12 -2.78 -9.19
C ARG A 35 -9.24 -2.88 -10.70
N GLY A 36 -9.08 -1.77 -11.43
CA GLY A 36 -9.08 -1.76 -12.90
C GLY A 36 -7.85 -2.45 -13.55
N ALA A 37 -6.92 -3.01 -12.78
CA ALA A 37 -5.79 -3.83 -13.26
C ALA A 37 -5.81 -5.25 -12.69
N MET A 38 -6.91 -5.65 -12.06
CA MET A 38 -7.13 -6.98 -11.50
C MET A 38 -8.19 -7.72 -12.32
N ASP A 39 -8.08 -9.04 -12.41
CA ASP A 39 -9.18 -9.89 -12.87
C ASP A 39 -10.30 -9.94 -11.82
N ASP A 40 -11.43 -10.56 -12.19
CA ASP A 40 -12.62 -10.62 -11.35
C ASP A 40 -12.55 -11.63 -10.20
N SER A 41 -11.49 -12.44 -10.14
CA SER A 41 -11.28 -13.43 -9.08
C SER A 41 -10.47 -12.89 -7.89
N GLY A 42 -9.83 -11.74 -8.07
CA GLY A 42 -8.96 -11.12 -7.07
C GLY A 42 -9.70 -10.34 -6.00
N TRP A 43 -9.21 -10.44 -4.77
CA TRP A 43 -9.67 -9.63 -3.63
C TRP A 43 -8.71 -8.47 -3.38
N LEU A 44 -9.25 -7.30 -3.06
CA LEU A 44 -8.47 -6.11 -2.75
C LEU A 44 -9.06 -5.42 -1.52
N PHE A 45 -8.20 -5.16 -0.53
CA PHE A 45 -8.52 -4.34 0.63
C PHE A 45 -7.59 -3.14 0.66
N VAL A 46 -8.16 -1.94 0.77
CA VAL A 46 -7.41 -0.69 0.85
C VAL A 46 -7.83 0.04 2.11
N VAL A 47 -6.85 0.42 2.92
CA VAL A 47 -7.05 1.15 4.17
C VAL A 47 -6.04 2.29 4.25
N ASP A 48 -6.51 3.45 4.68
CA ASP A 48 -5.62 4.56 5.01
C ASP A 48 -5.09 4.37 6.43
N ILE A 49 -3.77 4.34 6.57
CA ILE A 49 -3.06 4.16 7.84
C ILE A 49 -2.33 5.44 8.27
N SER A 50 -2.49 6.55 7.55
CA SER A 50 -1.79 7.82 7.79
C SER A 50 -2.10 8.35 9.19
N GLY A 51 -1.05 8.62 9.97
CA GLY A 51 -1.19 9.09 11.36
C GLY A 51 -1.88 8.13 12.34
N GLN A 52 -2.14 6.88 11.94
CA GLN A 52 -2.73 5.86 12.80
C GLN A 52 -1.67 5.10 13.60
N ASP A 53 -2.07 4.46 14.70
CA ASP A 53 -1.22 3.52 15.44
C ASP A 53 -0.93 2.26 14.61
N ARG A 54 0.30 1.75 14.70
CA ARG A 54 0.80 0.62 13.87
C ARG A 54 1.81 -0.19 14.65
N GLN A 55 1.64 -1.51 14.64
CA GLN A 55 2.56 -2.46 15.27
C GLN A 55 2.63 -3.76 14.49
N GLY A 56 3.72 -4.51 14.63
CA GLY A 56 3.94 -5.78 13.96
C GLY A 56 5.39 -6.27 13.97
N TRP A 57 5.60 -7.48 13.47
CA TRP A 57 6.91 -8.12 13.40
C TRP A 57 7.42 -8.10 11.95
N LEU A 58 8.19 -7.06 11.61
CA LEU A 58 8.80 -6.84 10.30
C LEU A 58 10.29 -6.55 10.48
N THR A 59 11.03 -6.53 9.38
CA THR A 59 12.47 -6.20 9.42
C THR A 59 12.68 -4.76 9.87
N LYS A 60 13.89 -4.48 10.38
CA LYS A 60 14.29 -3.14 10.81
C LYS A 60 14.13 -2.11 9.67
N ASP A 61 14.62 -2.45 8.48
CA ASP A 61 14.59 -1.56 7.32
C ASP A 61 13.16 -1.22 6.89
N THR A 62 12.25 -2.20 6.94
CA THR A 62 10.83 -1.96 6.67
C THR A 62 10.22 -1.00 7.68
N TRP A 63 10.52 -1.17 8.96
CA TRP A 63 10.06 -0.28 10.01
C TRP A 63 10.64 1.14 9.90
N GLU A 64 11.90 1.27 9.50
CA GLU A 64 12.52 2.56 9.24
C GLU A 64 11.87 3.26 8.05
N TRP A 65 11.55 2.52 6.99
CA TRP A 65 10.80 3.05 5.86
C TRP A 65 9.42 3.56 6.28
N ILE A 66 8.66 2.76 7.05
CA ILE A 66 7.31 3.14 7.52
C ILE A 66 7.38 4.44 8.33
N ARG A 67 8.28 4.54 9.32
CA ARG A 67 8.42 5.74 10.15
C ARG A 67 8.78 7.00 9.37
N LYS A 68 9.48 6.85 8.24
CA LYS A 68 9.93 7.97 7.42
C LYS A 68 8.85 8.46 6.45
N HIS A 69 7.98 7.56 5.97
CA HIS A 69 7.13 7.82 4.81
C HIS A 69 5.62 7.85 5.11
N VAL A 70 5.17 7.32 6.24
CA VAL A 70 3.75 7.04 6.54
C VAL A 70 3.38 7.61 7.88
#